data_AF-A0A916A917-F1
#
_entry.id   AF-A0A916A917-F1
#
_cell.length_a   1.000
_cell.length_b   1.000
_cell.length_c   1.000
_cell.angle_alpha   90.00
_cell.angle_beta   90.00
_cell.angle_gamma   90.00
#
_symmetry.space_group_name_H-M   'P 1'
#
loop_
_entity.id
_entity.type
_entity.pdbx_description
1 polymer ?
#
loop_
_entity_poly.entity_id
_entity_poly.type
_entity_poly.pdbx_seq_one_letter_code
_entity_poly.pdbx_strand_id
1 'polypeptide(L)'
;MEEIKAATGHALFSGTFKRELKDSDALHWGEGAVTIGSTSISFVGKLAPGPDYKLYLSPEFVETESDFNRLKKQMVRVGDVKTFENFVVTVPGGIDPTKYSAVIVWCESFGQFITAAKYR
;
A
#
# COMPACT_ATOMS: atom_id res chain seq x y z
N MET A 1 -23.18 -5.65 0.76
CA MET A 1 -22.52 -4.46 1.36
C MET A 1 -22.34 -4.66 2.88
N GLU A 2 -21.83 -5.81 3.32
CA GLU A 2 -21.74 -6.10 4.78
C GLU A 2 -20.32 -6.44 5.23
N GLU A 3 -19.43 -6.86 4.32
CA GLU A 3 -18.05 -7.22 4.64
C GLU A 3 -17.10 -6.04 4.89
N ILE A 4 -17.43 -4.82 4.46
CA ILE A 4 -16.53 -3.66 4.61
C ILE A 4 -16.62 -3.01 6.00
N LYS A 5 -17.66 -3.31 6.80
CA LYS A 5 -17.87 -2.67 8.12
C LYS A 5 -17.19 -3.38 9.30
N ALA A 6 -16.73 -4.61 9.15
CA ALA A 6 -16.22 -5.41 10.26
C ALA A 6 -14.68 -5.42 10.41
N ALA A 7 -13.94 -4.80 9.48
CA ALA A 7 -12.47 -4.79 9.50
C ALA A 7 -11.85 -3.62 10.31
N THR A 8 -12.64 -2.84 11.06
CA THR A 8 -12.18 -1.75 11.94
C THR A 8 -11.62 -2.24 13.28
N GLY A 9 -11.00 -3.43 13.29
CA GLY A 9 -10.21 -3.91 14.42
C GLY A 9 -8.95 -3.05 14.57
N HIS A 10 -9.06 -1.97 15.34
CA HIS A 10 -7.99 -1.05 15.73
C HIS A 10 -7.19 -0.43 14.57
N ALA A 11 -7.83 0.46 13.82
CA ALA A 11 -7.11 1.41 12.97
C ALA A 11 -6.10 2.21 13.81
N LEU A 12 -4.82 2.15 13.44
CA LEU A 12 -3.73 2.86 14.10
C LEU A 12 -3.39 4.17 13.40
N PHE A 13 -3.36 4.12 12.06
CA PHE A 13 -2.97 5.25 11.22
C PHE A 13 -3.83 5.32 9.95
N SER A 14 -3.79 6.47 9.29
CA SER A 14 -4.38 6.66 7.97
C SER A 14 -3.44 7.44 7.07
N GLY A 15 -3.61 7.23 5.76
CA GLY A 15 -2.92 7.96 4.72
C GLY A 15 -3.79 8.05 3.47
N THR A 16 -3.29 8.76 2.46
CA THR A 16 -4.00 8.91 1.19
C THR A 16 -3.05 8.60 0.04
N PHE A 17 -3.41 7.61 -0.77
CA PHE A 17 -2.79 7.41 -2.07
C PHE A 17 -3.22 8.56 -2.98
N LYS A 18 -2.24 9.20 -3.62
CA LYS A 18 -2.45 10.26 -4.60
C LYS A 18 -2.18 9.70 -5.98
N ARG A 19 -3.00 10.13 -6.94
CA ARG A 19 -2.89 9.73 -8.33
C ARG A 19 -1.62 10.30 -8.97
N GLU A 20 -1.22 11.50 -8.58
CA GLU A 20 -0.08 12.24 -9.12
C GLU A 20 1.11 12.20 -8.14
N LEU A 21 1.80 11.06 -8.07
CA LEU A 21 3.13 10.96 -7.46
C LEU A 21 4.21 11.03 -8.55
N LYS A 22 5.46 11.22 -8.12
CA LYS A 22 6.58 11.53 -9.04
C LYS A 22 6.72 10.58 -10.24
N ASP A 23 6.65 9.27 -10.04
CA ASP A 23 6.73 8.28 -11.12
C ASP A 23 5.36 7.69 -11.52
N SER A 24 4.26 8.35 -11.13
CA SER A 24 2.92 7.94 -11.58
C SER A 24 2.66 8.34 -13.03
N ASP A 25 1.96 7.49 -13.77
CA ASP A 25 1.55 7.73 -15.15
C ASP A 25 0.12 7.24 -15.43
N ALA A 26 -0.30 7.21 -16.69
CA ALA A 26 -1.66 6.78 -17.07
C ALA A 26 -1.97 5.30 -16.75
N LEU A 27 -0.94 4.46 -16.65
CA LEU A 27 -1.02 3.01 -16.42
C LEU A 27 -0.59 2.61 -15.00
N HIS A 28 0.14 3.47 -14.28
CA HIS A 28 0.68 3.18 -12.95
C HIS A 28 0.26 4.28 -11.97
N TRP A 29 -0.88 4.06 -11.31
CA TRP A 29 -1.44 5.03 -10.36
C TRP A 29 -2.33 4.34 -9.33
N GLY A 30 -2.58 5.06 -8.24
CA GLY A 30 -3.57 4.69 -7.25
C GLY A 30 -4.06 5.90 -6.47
N GLU A 31 -5.34 5.94 -6.13
CA GLU A 31 -5.95 7.06 -5.42
C GLU A 31 -7.01 6.61 -4.43
N GLY A 32 -6.99 7.18 -3.23
CA GLY A 32 -7.97 6.90 -2.20
C GLY A 32 -7.39 6.82 -0.79
N ALA A 33 -8.26 6.53 0.17
CA ALA A 33 -7.90 6.46 1.59
C ALA A 33 -7.37 5.07 1.95
N VAL A 34 -6.23 5.02 2.63
CA VAL A 34 -5.65 3.79 3.19
C VAL A 34 -5.63 3.90 4.71
N THR A 35 -6.05 2.84 5.38
CA THR A 35 -6.08 2.72 6.84
C THR A 35 -5.19 1.56 7.27
N ILE A 36 -4.30 1.82 8.23
CA ILE A 36 -3.32 0.85 8.72
C ILE A 36 -3.75 0.40 10.11
N GLY A 37 -4.15 -0.85 10.26
CA GLY A 37 -4.43 -1.50 11.54
C GLY A 37 -3.34 -2.51 11.92
N SER A 38 -3.41 -3.02 13.15
CA SER A 38 -2.46 -4.03 13.64
C SER A 38 -2.65 -5.40 12.98
N THR A 39 -3.86 -5.72 12.53
CA THR A 39 -4.22 -7.02 11.93
C THR A 39 -4.62 -6.93 10.46
N SER A 40 -4.92 -5.73 9.95
CA SER A 40 -5.32 -5.51 8.57
C SER A 40 -4.93 -4.12 8.06
N ILE A 41 -4.72 -4.01 6.76
CA ILE A 41 -4.64 -2.75 6.03
C ILE A 41 -5.80 -2.71 5.06
N SER A 42 -6.63 -1.66 5.14
CA SER A 42 -7.76 -1.46 4.23
C SER A 42 -7.53 -0.25 3.33
N PHE A 43 -8.08 -0.33 2.13
CA PHE A 43 -8.04 0.74 1.14
C PHE A 43 -9.44 0.94 0.57
N VAL A 44 -9.84 2.21 0.48
CA VAL A 44 -11.07 2.65 -0.19
C VAL A 44 -10.68 3.61 -1.30
N GLY A 45 -10.82 3.16 -2.53
CA GLY A 45 -10.32 3.88 -3.71
C GLY A 45 -10.06 2.95 -4.89
N LYS A 46 -9.25 3.44 -5.83
CA LYS A 46 -8.94 2.74 -7.09
C LYS A 46 -7.45 2.71 -7.37
N LEU A 47 -7.01 1.62 -8.00
CA LEU A 47 -5.68 1.43 -8.55
C LEU A 47 -5.78 1.18 -10.05
N ALA A 48 -4.74 1.52 -10.79
CA ALA A 48 -4.58 1.02 -12.15
C ALA A 48 -4.41 -0.52 -12.12
N PRO A 49 -5.04 -1.30 -13.01
CA PRO A 49 -4.88 -2.75 -13.04
C PRO A 49 -3.46 -3.21 -13.39
N GLY A 50 -2.98 -4.27 -12.74
CA GLY A 50 -1.68 -4.88 -13.05
C GLY A 50 -1.55 -6.31 -12.54
N PRO A 51 -0.55 -7.08 -12.99
CA PRO A 51 -0.56 -8.53 -12.84
C PRO A 51 -0.06 -9.05 -11.49
N ASP A 52 0.77 -8.28 -10.76
CA ASP A 52 1.42 -8.79 -9.55
C ASP A 52 1.65 -7.71 -8.48
N TYR A 53 0.57 -7.13 -7.97
CA TYR A 53 0.65 -6.07 -6.99
C TYR A 53 0.86 -6.62 -5.58
N LYS A 54 1.87 -6.07 -4.91
CA LYS A 54 2.21 -6.35 -3.53
C LYS A 54 2.09 -5.09 -2.70
N LEU A 55 1.63 -5.25 -1.46
CA LEU A 55 1.59 -4.18 -0.47
C LEU A 55 2.84 -4.26 0.41
N TYR A 56 3.54 -3.13 0.54
CA TYR A 56 4.73 -2.98 1.36
C TYR A 56 4.54 -1.91 2.44
N LEU A 57 5.14 -2.14 3.60
CA LEU A 57 5.40 -1.08 4.59
C LEU A 57 6.87 -0.68 4.53
N SER A 58 7.12 0.63 4.57
CA SER A 58 8.43 1.22 4.38
C SER A 58 8.78 2.21 5.50
N PRO A 59 10.05 2.22 5.96
CA PRO A 59 10.49 3.16 7.00
C PRO A 59 10.52 4.60 6.49
N GLU A 60 10.62 4.81 5.18
CA GLU A 60 10.60 6.12 4.53
C GLU A 60 9.58 6.15 3.39
N PHE A 61 9.08 7.34 3.08
CA PHE A 61 8.24 7.55 1.91
C PHE A 61 9.08 7.56 0.64
N VAL A 62 8.57 6.89 -0.39
CA VAL A 62 9.18 6.83 -1.72
C VAL A 62 8.11 7.11 -2.77
N GLU A 63 8.53 7.73 -3.87
CA GLU A 63 7.65 8.06 -5.00
C GLU A 63 8.22 7.57 -6.34
N THR A 64 9.35 6.86 -6.32
CA THR A 64 10.06 6.44 -7.53
C THR A 64 10.44 4.97 -7.52
N GLU A 65 10.56 4.32 -8.69
CA GLU A 65 11.09 2.96 -8.76
C GLU A 65 12.51 2.87 -8.19
N SER A 66 13.32 3.89 -8.45
CA SER A 66 14.70 3.95 -7.97
C SER A 66 14.77 3.95 -6.44
N ASP A 67 13.96 4.79 -5.80
CA ASP A 67 13.88 4.85 -4.33
C ASP A 67 13.28 3.58 -3.74
N PHE A 68 12.26 3.01 -4.37
CA PHE A 68 11.71 1.73 -3.96
C PHE A 68 12.80 0.65 -3.96
N ASN A 69 13.52 0.48 -5.08
CA ASN A 69 14.57 -0.54 -5.20
C ASN A 69 15.73 -0.31 -4.22
N ARG A 70 16.13 0.96 -4.01
CA ARG A 70 17.14 1.34 -3.02
C ARG A 70 16.72 0.94 -1.59
N LEU A 71 15.46 1.15 -1.24
CA LEU A 71 14.96 0.96 0.12
C LEU A 71 14.31 -0.42 0.38
N LYS A 72 14.03 -1.21 -0.67
CA LYS A 72 13.28 -2.48 -0.62
C LYS A 72 13.75 -3.44 0.48
N LYS A 73 15.06 -3.54 0.73
CA LYS A 73 15.64 -4.41 1.77
C LYS A 73 15.26 -4.03 3.20
N GLN A 74 14.83 -2.79 3.41
CA GLN A 74 14.37 -2.26 4.70
C GLN A 74 12.85 -2.26 4.82
N MET A 75 12.15 -2.53 3.73
CA MET A 75 10.70 -2.65 3.70
C MET A 75 10.27 -4.07 4.11
N VAL A 76 9.00 -4.20 4.46
CA VAL A 76 8.38 -5.51 4.67
C VAL A 76 7.17 -5.68 3.75
N ARG A 77 7.13 -6.83 3.07
CA ARG A 77 5.96 -7.22 2.27
C ARG A 77 4.86 -7.68 3.21
N VAL A 78 3.69 -7.06 3.12
CA VAL A 78 2.51 -7.43 3.90
C VAL A 78 1.71 -8.53 3.20
N GLY A 79 1.47 -8.38 1.89
CA GLY A 79 0.64 -9.34 1.16
C GLY A 79 0.40 -8.95 -0.30
N ASP A 80 -0.45 -9.73 -0.95
CA ASP A 80 -0.89 -9.48 -2.33
C ASP A 80 -2.08 -8.51 -2.35
N VAL A 81 -2.13 -7.65 -3.36
CA VAL A 81 -3.30 -6.84 -3.72
C VAL A 81 -3.92 -7.47 -4.96
N LYS A 82 -5.08 -8.11 -4.79
CA LYS A 82 -5.75 -8.87 -5.86
C LYS A 82 -6.93 -8.14 -6.49
N THR A 83 -7.35 -7.03 -5.89
CA THR A 83 -8.45 -6.18 -6.34
C THR A 83 -7.94 -4.76 -6.55
N PHE A 84 -8.43 -4.12 -7.62
CA PHE A 84 -8.03 -2.75 -7.99
C PHE A 84 -9.05 -1.69 -7.58
N GLU A 85 -10.16 -2.11 -6.98
CA GLU A 85 -11.16 -1.24 -6.38
C GLU A 85 -11.49 -1.75 -4.99
N ASN A 86 -11.07 -0.99 -3.98
CA ASN A 86 -11.12 -1.35 -2.56
C ASN A 86 -10.40 -2.67 -2.25
N PHE A 87 -9.62 -2.70 -1.17
CA PHE A 87 -9.03 -3.96 -0.72
C PHE A 87 -8.88 -4.01 0.80
N VAL A 88 -8.75 -5.23 1.30
CA VAL A 88 -8.29 -5.50 2.65
C VAL A 88 -7.18 -6.55 2.55
N VAL A 89 -6.03 -6.26 3.16
CA VAL A 89 -4.90 -7.18 3.25
C VAL A 89 -4.68 -7.47 4.73
N THR A 90 -4.70 -8.76 5.12
CA THR A 90 -4.33 -9.18 6.47
C THR A 90 -2.86 -8.90 6.72
N VAL A 91 -2.54 -8.34 7.88
CA VAL A 91 -1.15 -8.14 8.33
C VAL A 91 -0.66 -9.45 8.96
N PRO A 92 0.38 -10.11 8.40
CA PRO A 92 0.98 -11.29 9.00
C PRO A 92 1.46 -11.06 10.44
N GLY A 93 1.31 -12.08 11.29
CA GLY A 93 1.86 -12.07 12.63
C GLY A 93 3.38 -11.81 12.61
N GLY A 94 3.84 -10.85 13.41
CA GLY A 94 5.24 -10.41 13.48
C GLY A 94 5.55 -9.13 12.71
N ILE A 95 4.64 -8.63 11.86
CA ILE A 95 4.74 -7.29 11.29
C ILE A 95 4.11 -6.29 12.25
N ASP A 96 4.90 -5.28 12.64
CA ASP A 96 4.46 -4.17 13.48
C ASP A 96 4.42 -2.89 12.63
N PRO A 97 3.22 -2.42 12.21
CA PRO A 97 3.11 -1.24 11.36
C PRO A 97 3.61 0.06 11.98
N THR A 98 3.78 0.12 13.31
CA THR A 98 4.28 1.30 14.01
C THR A 98 5.77 1.56 13.76
N LYS A 99 6.51 0.56 13.24
CA LYS A 99 7.93 0.66 12.89
C LYS A 99 8.20 1.29 11.53
N TYR A 100 7.15 1.58 10.76
CA TYR A 100 7.22 2.11 9.40
C TYR A 100 6.50 3.45 9.33
N SER A 101 6.67 4.19 8.24
CA SER A 101 6.06 5.52 8.03
C SER A 101 5.21 5.62 6.76
N ALA A 102 5.43 4.71 5.81
CA ALA A 102 4.76 4.71 4.53
C ALA A 102 4.26 3.32 4.12
N VAL A 103 3.18 3.31 3.35
CA VAL A 103 2.62 2.12 2.69
C VAL A 103 2.72 2.32 1.18
N ILE A 104 3.13 1.29 0.45
CA ILE A 104 3.38 1.34 -1.00
C ILE A 104 2.71 0.15 -1.68
N VAL A 105 2.14 0.38 -2.86
CA VAL A 105 1.74 -0.68 -3.80
C VAL A 105 2.79 -0.76 -4.91
N TRP A 106 3.32 -1.95 -5.11
CA TRP A 106 4.41 -2.24 -6.05
C TRP A 106 4.05 -3.43 -6.94
N CYS A 107 4.34 -3.33 -8.24
CA CYS A 107 4.23 -4.46 -9.16
C CYS A 107 5.56 -5.22 -9.23
N GLU A 108 5.63 -6.44 -8.69
CA GLU A 108 6.87 -7.23 -8.68
C GLU A 108 7.26 -7.74 -10.08
N SER A 109 6.29 -8.21 -10.86
CA SER A 109 6.54 -8.77 -12.20
C SER A 109 7.17 -7.77 -13.17
N PHE A 110 6.82 -6.48 -13.07
CA PHE A 110 7.29 -5.44 -13.99
C PHE A 110 8.24 -4.43 -13.35
N GLY A 111 8.45 -4.51 -12.04
CA GLY A 111 9.25 -3.55 -11.30
C GLY A 111 8.73 -2.12 -11.41
N GLN A 112 7.41 -1.94 -11.25
CA GLN A 112 6.73 -0.65 -11.44
C GLN A 112 6.16 -0.11 -10.13
N PHE A 113 6.34 1.19 -9.90
CA PHE A 113 5.75 1.91 -8.79
C PHE A 113 4.29 2.24 -9.09
N ILE A 114 3.36 1.87 -8.20
CA ILE A 114 1.92 2.11 -8.44
C ILE A 114 1.42 3.33 -7.65
N THR A 115 1.63 3.32 -6.33
CA THR A 115 1.30 4.46 -5.46
C THR A 115 1.91 4.27 -4.07
N ALA A 116 1.98 5.34 -3.30
CA ALA A 116 2.40 5.31 -1.91
C ALA A 116 1.68 6.37 -1.07
N ALA A 117 1.62 6.16 0.24
CA ALA A 117 1.11 7.12 1.20
C ALA A 117 2.00 7.14 2.44
N LYS A 118 2.32 8.34 2.93
CA LYS A 118 2.74 8.52 4.33
C LYS A 118 1.53 8.34 5.23
N TYR A 119 1.72 7.68 6.36
CA TYR A 119 0.70 7.56 7.40
C TYR A 119 1.23 7.95 8.80
N ARG A 120 2.51 8.33 8.91
CA ARG A 120 3.17 8.94 10.07
C ARG A 120 4.09 10.04 9.57
#